data_AF-A0A258TI69-F1
#
_entry.id   AF-A0A258TI69-F1
#
_cell.length_a   1.000
_cell.length_b   1.000
_cell.length_c   1.000
_cell.angle_alpha   90.00
_cell.angle_beta   90.00
_cell.angle_gamma   90.00
#
_symmetry.space_group_name_H-M   'P 1'
#
loop_
_entity.id
_entity.type
_entity.pdbx_description
1 polymer ?
#
loop_
_entity_poly.entity_id
_entity_poly.type
_entity_poly.pdbx_seq_one_letter_code
_entity_poly.pdbx_strand_id
1 'polypeptide(L)'
;ENVVAAVKKGGYGQREVVVRVNDLDSIWGADDIKAVANIGADAILFPNIESREDVLRAQQALDDAGGSHIPIMVMIESPIAVLNAKEIASASDRIICIVMATSDLISQLHAHVTHERSAILTSLSLVILAARAYGRCVIDGITSDFKNMHSFEYACRLGRDMGMDGKSLVHPAQIAYCNDAYTPKATEVANARLIIKALKEANESGQGTVVVNDKLVEHHHIKAAQRLIKLHEAIAELEEEYI
;
A
#
# COMPACT_ATOMS: atom_id res chain seq x y z
N GLU A 1 4.09 19.94 -16.57
CA GLU A 1 5.50 20.27 -16.91
C GLU A 1 6.48 20.05 -15.75
N ASN A 2 6.34 20.73 -14.60
CA ASN A 2 7.28 20.59 -13.47
C ASN A 2 7.47 19.14 -12.99
N VAL A 3 6.38 18.38 -12.87
CA VAL A 3 6.44 16.95 -12.49
C VAL A 3 7.26 16.13 -13.51
N VAL A 4 7.01 16.31 -14.80
CA VAL A 4 7.76 15.63 -15.88
C VAL A 4 9.25 15.94 -15.79
N ALA A 5 9.61 17.22 -15.60
CA ALA A 5 11.00 17.63 -15.46
C ALA A 5 11.66 17.01 -14.22
N ALA A 6 10.96 16.94 -13.09
CA ALA A 6 11.46 16.35 -11.86
C ALA A 6 11.71 14.85 -12.00
N VAL A 7 10.74 14.09 -12.54
CA VAL A 7 10.89 12.64 -12.74
C VAL A 7 12.03 12.34 -13.70
N LYS A 8 12.11 13.05 -14.84
CA LYS A 8 13.20 12.85 -15.82
C LYS A 8 14.57 13.25 -15.30
N LYS A 9 14.65 14.24 -14.42
CA LYS A 9 15.90 14.62 -13.75
C LYS A 9 16.41 13.51 -12.83
N GLY A 10 15.50 12.72 -12.25
CA GLY A 10 15.83 11.64 -11.32
C GLY A 10 16.41 12.17 -10.01
N GLY A 11 17.30 11.37 -9.41
CA GLY A 11 17.87 11.66 -8.09
C GLY A 11 17.08 11.07 -6.91
N TYR A 12 16.20 10.12 -7.18
CA TYR A 12 15.37 9.45 -6.17
C TYR A 12 16.04 8.18 -5.58
N GLY A 13 17.16 7.72 -6.15
CA GLY A 13 17.84 6.48 -5.74
C GLY A 13 16.97 5.27 -6.07
N GLN A 14 16.90 4.29 -5.16
CA GLN A 14 16.02 3.13 -5.26
C GLN A 14 14.56 3.41 -4.84
N ARG A 15 14.18 4.66 -4.57
CA ARG A 15 12.80 4.99 -4.19
C ARG A 15 11.89 4.88 -5.42
N GLU A 16 10.76 4.22 -5.23
CA GLU A 16 9.69 4.16 -6.21
C GLU A 16 9.12 5.57 -6.47
N VAL A 17 9.02 5.94 -7.74
CA VAL A 17 8.49 7.21 -8.21
C VAL A 17 7.11 6.98 -8.82
N VAL A 18 6.08 7.37 -8.06
CA VAL A 18 4.67 7.27 -8.49
C VAL A 18 4.15 8.66 -8.82
N VAL A 19 3.44 8.79 -9.95
CA VAL A 19 2.77 10.04 -10.33
C VAL A 19 1.26 9.89 -10.25
N ARG A 20 0.63 10.68 -9.39
CA ARG A 20 -0.83 10.81 -9.36
C ARG A 20 -1.28 11.80 -10.42
N VAL A 21 -2.18 11.35 -11.29
CA VAL A 21 -2.80 12.19 -12.32
C VAL A 21 -4.09 12.82 -11.80
N ASN A 22 -4.61 13.83 -12.50
CA ASN A 22 -5.97 14.29 -12.25
C ASN A 22 -6.99 13.22 -12.62
N ASP A 23 -8.24 13.44 -12.20
CA ASP A 23 -9.38 12.64 -12.65
C ASP A 23 -9.42 12.59 -14.17
N LEU A 24 -9.64 11.40 -14.71
CA LEU A 24 -9.70 11.15 -16.15
C LEU A 24 -10.84 11.93 -16.81
N ASP A 25 -11.93 12.19 -16.08
CA ASP A 25 -13.07 12.98 -16.56
C ASP A 25 -12.88 14.49 -16.40
N SER A 26 -11.79 14.93 -15.75
CA SER A 26 -11.46 16.35 -15.66
C SER A 26 -10.91 16.90 -16.97
N ILE A 27 -10.93 18.22 -17.11
CA ILE A 27 -10.34 18.92 -18.27
C ILE A 27 -8.83 18.71 -18.42
N TRP A 28 -8.15 18.19 -17.38
CA TRP A 28 -6.71 17.94 -17.38
C TRP A 28 -6.34 16.47 -17.58
N GLY A 29 -7.29 15.54 -17.36
CA GLY A 29 -7.01 14.11 -17.28
C GLY A 29 -6.27 13.58 -18.51
N ALA A 30 -6.80 13.82 -19.70
CA ALA A 30 -6.19 13.33 -20.95
C ALA A 30 -4.78 13.88 -21.20
N ASP A 31 -4.51 15.14 -20.85
CA ASP A 31 -3.21 15.75 -21.06
C ASP A 31 -2.19 15.30 -20.00
N ASP A 32 -2.63 15.06 -18.76
CA ASP A 32 -1.80 14.44 -17.72
C ASP A 32 -1.34 13.05 -18.15
N ILE A 33 -2.25 12.18 -18.63
CA ILE A 33 -1.89 10.83 -19.08
C ILE A 33 -0.82 10.86 -20.18
N LYS A 34 -1.01 11.69 -21.20
CA LYS A 34 -0.02 11.87 -22.28
C LYS A 34 1.31 12.36 -21.73
N ALA A 35 1.29 13.26 -20.75
CA ALA A 35 2.49 13.82 -20.17
C ALA A 35 3.28 12.80 -19.35
N VAL A 36 2.63 11.85 -18.67
CA VAL A 36 3.27 10.90 -17.74
C VAL A 36 3.56 9.52 -18.35
N ALA A 37 2.94 9.15 -19.46
CA ALA A 37 3.04 7.81 -20.04
C ALA A 37 4.46 7.34 -20.42
N ASN A 38 5.44 8.24 -20.52
CA ASN A 38 6.81 7.91 -20.96
C ASN A 38 7.89 8.70 -20.20
N ILE A 39 7.66 9.01 -18.92
CA ILE A 39 8.61 9.83 -18.14
C ILE A 39 9.54 9.02 -17.24
N GLY A 40 9.37 7.70 -17.18
CA GLY A 40 10.14 6.81 -16.30
C GLY A 40 9.61 6.75 -14.87
N ALA A 41 8.31 6.99 -14.67
CA ALA A 41 7.66 6.70 -13.40
C ALA A 41 7.46 5.19 -13.24
N ASP A 42 7.59 4.68 -12.02
CA ASP A 42 7.41 3.26 -11.69
C ASP A 42 5.93 2.86 -11.68
N ALA A 43 5.03 3.80 -11.37
CA ALA A 43 3.59 3.60 -11.48
C ALA A 43 2.82 4.92 -11.68
N ILE A 44 1.61 4.81 -12.22
CA ILE A 44 0.63 5.91 -12.29
C ILE A 44 -0.51 5.67 -11.31
N LEU A 45 -0.79 6.65 -10.44
CA LEU A 45 -1.89 6.59 -9.48
C LEU A 45 -3.13 7.31 -10.04
N PHE A 46 -4.22 6.55 -10.20
CA PHE A 46 -5.50 7.07 -10.68
C PHE A 46 -6.45 7.34 -9.50
N PRO A 47 -6.94 8.59 -9.35
CA PRO A 47 -8.02 8.90 -8.43
C PRO A 47 -9.39 8.51 -9.01
N ASN A 48 -10.44 8.62 -8.19
CA ASN A 48 -11.86 8.50 -8.54
C ASN A 48 -12.24 7.20 -9.25
N ILE A 49 -11.61 6.08 -8.87
CA ILE A 49 -11.96 4.76 -9.37
C ILE A 49 -13.12 4.21 -8.55
N GLU A 50 -14.29 4.04 -9.18
CA GLU A 50 -15.50 3.54 -8.52
C GLU A 50 -15.94 2.16 -9.02
N SER A 51 -15.39 1.71 -10.15
CA SER A 51 -15.81 0.49 -10.83
C SER A 51 -14.65 -0.24 -11.54
N ARG A 52 -14.91 -1.47 -11.99
CA ARG A 52 -14.01 -2.21 -12.86
C ARG A 52 -13.80 -1.47 -14.18
N GLU A 53 -14.87 -0.88 -14.71
CA GLU A 53 -14.89 -0.15 -15.97
C GLU A 53 -13.99 1.09 -15.91
N ASP A 54 -13.96 1.79 -14.77
CA ASP A 54 -13.04 2.92 -14.56
C ASP A 54 -11.58 2.49 -14.65
N VAL A 55 -11.23 1.35 -14.04
CA VAL A 55 -9.86 0.81 -14.13
C VAL A 55 -9.49 0.51 -15.58
N LEU A 56 -10.38 -0.17 -16.32
CA LEU A 56 -10.11 -0.53 -17.72
C LEU A 56 -9.99 0.72 -18.61
N ARG A 57 -10.80 1.74 -18.35
CA ARG A 57 -10.76 3.03 -19.05
C ARG A 57 -9.45 3.79 -18.76
N ALA A 58 -9.03 3.84 -17.50
CA ALA A 58 -7.76 4.42 -17.08
C ALA A 58 -6.57 3.71 -17.72
N GLN A 59 -6.59 2.37 -17.73
CA GLN A 59 -5.57 1.57 -18.37
C GLN A 59 -5.53 1.82 -19.88
N GLN A 60 -6.68 1.81 -20.56
CA GLN A 60 -6.74 2.04 -22.00
C GLN A 60 -6.22 3.44 -22.37
N ALA A 61 -6.57 4.48 -21.60
CA ALA A 61 -6.05 5.82 -21.82
C ALA A 61 -4.51 5.87 -21.69
N LEU A 62 -3.95 5.15 -20.71
CA LEU A 62 -2.51 5.02 -20.54
C LEU A 62 -1.86 4.23 -21.69
N ASP A 63 -2.52 3.17 -22.16
CA ASP A 63 -2.07 2.35 -23.30
C ASP A 63 -2.00 3.17 -24.59
N ASP A 64 -3.06 3.94 -24.87
CA ASP A 64 -3.15 4.82 -26.03
C ASP A 64 -2.07 5.92 -26.02
N ALA A 65 -1.61 6.32 -24.84
CA ALA A 65 -0.51 7.25 -24.65
C ALA A 65 0.89 6.59 -24.69
N GLY A 66 0.96 5.26 -24.89
CA GLY A 66 2.20 4.48 -24.98
C GLY A 66 2.70 3.90 -23.66
N GLY A 67 1.94 4.04 -22.57
CA GLY A 67 2.30 3.60 -21.23
C GLY A 67 1.88 2.16 -20.89
N SER A 68 1.72 1.27 -21.88
CA SER A 68 1.11 -0.06 -21.67
C SER A 68 1.89 -1.03 -20.79
N HIS A 69 3.17 -0.73 -20.54
CA HIS A 69 4.06 -1.49 -19.67
C HIS A 69 4.06 -0.97 -18.22
N ILE A 70 3.47 0.20 -17.95
CA ILE A 70 3.59 0.87 -16.65
C ILE A 70 2.59 0.28 -15.65
N PRO A 71 3.02 -0.16 -14.45
CA PRO A 71 2.12 -0.49 -13.35
C PRO A 71 1.14 0.64 -13.00
N ILE A 72 -0.03 0.28 -12.51
CA ILE A 72 -1.03 1.25 -12.06
C ILE A 72 -1.32 1.08 -10.57
N MET A 73 -1.63 2.20 -9.94
CA MET A 73 -2.22 2.26 -8.62
C MET A 73 -3.59 2.92 -8.73
N VAL A 74 -4.52 2.54 -7.85
CA VAL A 74 -5.88 3.08 -7.85
C VAL A 74 -6.26 3.59 -6.48
N MET A 75 -6.99 4.70 -6.41
CA MET A 75 -7.51 5.23 -5.16
C MET A 75 -8.92 4.70 -4.89
N ILE A 76 -9.17 4.28 -3.65
CA ILE A 76 -10.52 4.01 -3.12
C ILE A 76 -10.88 5.14 -2.17
N GLU A 77 -11.81 5.99 -2.61
CA GLU A 77 -12.13 7.26 -1.94
C GLU A 77 -13.61 7.55 -1.73
N SER A 78 -14.50 6.73 -2.31
CA SER A 78 -15.95 6.85 -2.14
C SER A 78 -16.57 5.59 -1.53
N PRO A 79 -17.77 5.68 -0.93
CA PRO A 79 -18.49 4.52 -0.42
C PRO A 79 -18.76 3.47 -1.51
N ILE A 80 -19.07 3.89 -2.75
CA ILE A 80 -19.31 2.93 -3.84
C ILE A 80 -18.02 2.23 -4.26
N ALA A 81 -16.88 2.92 -4.28
CA ALA A 81 -15.58 2.31 -4.53
C ALA A 81 -15.23 1.26 -3.46
N VAL A 82 -15.55 1.53 -2.18
CA VAL A 82 -15.37 0.56 -1.08
C VAL A 82 -16.25 -0.68 -1.30
N LEU A 83 -17.51 -0.50 -1.68
CA LEU A 83 -18.43 -1.61 -1.96
C LEU A 83 -18.00 -2.43 -3.17
N ASN A 84 -17.39 -1.78 -4.17
CA ASN A 84 -16.87 -2.40 -5.40
C ASN A 84 -15.39 -2.82 -5.30
N ALA A 85 -14.80 -2.83 -4.10
CA ALA A 85 -13.35 -3.00 -3.95
C ALA A 85 -12.84 -4.31 -4.57
N LYS A 86 -13.65 -5.38 -4.54
CA LYS A 86 -13.30 -6.68 -5.13
C LYS A 86 -13.25 -6.60 -6.66
N GLU A 87 -14.26 -5.99 -7.27
CA GLU A 87 -14.37 -5.79 -8.71
C GLU A 87 -13.21 -4.94 -9.23
N ILE A 88 -12.88 -3.86 -8.51
CA ILE A 88 -11.75 -2.98 -8.80
C ILE A 88 -10.42 -3.74 -8.66
N ALA A 89 -10.17 -4.42 -7.54
CA ALA A 89 -8.92 -5.13 -7.29
C ALA A 89 -8.64 -6.29 -8.28
N SER A 90 -9.69 -6.82 -8.92
CA SER A 90 -9.62 -7.89 -9.91
C SER A 90 -9.67 -7.42 -11.36
N ALA A 91 -9.71 -6.10 -11.57
CA ALA A 91 -9.92 -5.52 -12.90
C ALA A 91 -8.71 -5.75 -13.83
N SER A 92 -7.49 -5.68 -13.29
CA SER A 92 -6.26 -5.80 -14.06
C SER A 92 -5.09 -6.29 -13.23
N ASP A 93 -4.21 -7.09 -13.85
CA ASP A 93 -2.96 -7.51 -13.23
C ASP A 93 -1.92 -6.39 -13.11
N ARG A 94 -2.12 -5.27 -13.82
CA ARG A 94 -1.27 -4.08 -13.70
C ARG A 94 -1.50 -3.30 -12.42
N ILE A 95 -2.59 -3.58 -11.67
CA ILE A 95 -2.81 -2.95 -10.37
C ILE A 95 -1.79 -3.50 -9.38
N ILE A 96 -0.81 -2.70 -8.98
CA ILE A 96 0.17 -3.12 -7.97
C ILE A 96 -0.25 -2.71 -6.57
N CYS A 97 -1.03 -1.63 -6.44
CA CYS A 97 -1.42 -1.09 -5.15
C CYS A 97 -2.77 -0.36 -5.19
N ILE A 98 -3.53 -0.50 -4.10
CA ILE A 98 -4.71 0.27 -3.79
C ILE A 98 -4.39 1.28 -2.70
N VAL A 99 -4.71 2.56 -2.92
CA VAL A 99 -4.46 3.65 -1.97
C VAL A 99 -5.79 4.12 -1.39
N MET A 100 -5.92 4.15 -0.07
CA MET A 100 -7.10 4.69 0.58
C MET A 100 -7.06 6.22 0.58
N ALA A 101 -8.12 6.90 0.14
CA ALA A 101 -8.30 8.33 0.40
C ALA A 101 -9.25 8.52 1.58
N THR A 102 -8.71 8.38 2.78
CA THR A 102 -9.52 8.31 4.01
C THR A 102 -10.23 9.62 4.34
N SER A 103 -9.65 10.78 3.96
CA SER A 103 -10.27 12.09 4.19
C SER A 103 -11.54 12.27 3.34
N ASP A 104 -11.45 11.96 2.04
CA ASP A 104 -12.57 12.01 1.11
C ASP A 104 -13.67 11.02 1.51
N LEU A 105 -13.28 9.78 1.88
CA LEU A 105 -14.22 8.78 2.33
C LEU A 105 -14.97 9.21 3.61
N ILE A 106 -14.27 9.75 4.62
CA ILE A 106 -14.91 10.25 5.85
C ILE A 106 -15.90 11.37 5.52
N SER A 107 -15.52 12.28 4.61
CA SER A 107 -16.40 13.37 4.16
C SER A 107 -17.68 12.83 3.52
N GLN A 108 -17.56 11.85 2.61
CA GLN A 108 -18.72 11.25 1.92
C GLN A 108 -19.60 10.40 2.84
N LEU A 109 -19.04 9.83 3.90
CA LEU A 109 -19.80 9.14 4.94
C LEU A 109 -20.51 10.11 5.91
N HIS A 110 -20.30 11.42 5.77
CA HIS A 110 -20.71 12.44 6.73
C HIS A 110 -20.26 12.13 8.15
N ALA A 111 -19.08 11.51 8.27
CA ALA A 111 -18.54 11.05 9.54
C ALA A 111 -17.57 12.08 10.14
N HIS A 112 -17.27 11.91 11.42
CA HIS A 112 -16.26 12.69 12.10
C HIS A 112 -14.90 12.00 12.04
N VAL A 113 -13.83 12.80 11.93
CA VAL A 113 -12.46 12.33 12.15
C VAL A 113 -12.29 12.08 13.64
N THR A 114 -12.04 10.83 14.02
CA THR A 114 -11.76 10.41 15.40
C THR A 114 -10.40 9.72 15.50
N HIS A 115 -9.87 9.64 16.73
CA HIS A 115 -8.62 8.94 16.99
C HIS A 115 -8.72 7.45 16.61
N GLU A 116 -9.83 6.81 16.96
CA GLU A 116 -10.09 5.38 16.78
C GLU A 116 -10.44 5.00 15.33
N ARG A 117 -10.77 5.98 14.48
CA ARG A 117 -11.13 5.80 13.06
C ARG A 117 -12.30 4.83 12.84
N SER A 118 -13.17 4.68 13.85
CA SER A 118 -14.26 3.69 13.87
C SER A 118 -15.17 3.77 12.66
N ALA A 119 -15.45 4.99 12.17
CA ALA A 119 -16.29 5.23 11.00
C ALA A 119 -15.80 4.58 9.70
N ILE A 120 -14.49 4.29 9.59
CA ILE A 120 -13.89 3.72 8.38
C ILE A 120 -13.29 2.33 8.58
N LEU A 121 -13.32 1.76 9.79
CA LEU A 121 -12.73 0.44 10.07
C LEU A 121 -13.27 -0.65 9.14
N THR A 122 -14.58 -0.67 8.90
CA THR A 122 -15.21 -1.61 7.96
C THR A 122 -14.71 -1.39 6.54
N SER A 123 -14.63 -0.14 6.08
CA SER A 123 -14.14 0.21 4.76
C SER A 123 -12.70 -0.24 4.54
N LEU A 124 -11.82 0.03 5.51
CA LEU A 124 -10.43 -0.42 5.48
C LEU A 124 -10.35 -1.95 5.40
N SER A 125 -11.16 -2.65 6.20
CA SER A 125 -11.18 -4.12 6.25
C SER A 125 -11.64 -4.73 4.91
N LEU A 126 -12.69 -4.17 4.29
CA LEU A 126 -13.19 -4.63 3.00
C LEU A 126 -12.15 -4.45 1.89
N VAL A 127 -11.48 -3.30 1.84
CA VAL A 127 -10.44 -3.03 0.84
C VAL A 127 -9.22 -3.93 1.05
N ILE A 128 -8.80 -4.17 2.30
CA ILE A 128 -7.71 -5.10 2.59
C ILE A 128 -8.07 -6.52 2.12
N LEU A 129 -9.28 -7.01 2.41
CA LEU A 129 -9.73 -8.33 1.95
C LEU A 129 -9.69 -8.43 0.42
N ALA A 130 -10.23 -7.43 -0.28
CA ALA A 130 -10.20 -7.38 -1.75
C ALA A 130 -8.76 -7.37 -2.29
N ALA A 131 -7.90 -6.50 -1.78
CA ALA A 131 -6.51 -6.40 -2.22
C ALA A 131 -5.75 -7.70 -2.00
N ARG A 132 -5.85 -8.32 -0.82
CA ARG A 132 -5.15 -9.57 -0.50
C ARG A 132 -5.66 -10.75 -1.33
N ALA A 133 -6.95 -10.79 -1.66
CA ALA A 133 -7.51 -11.82 -2.53
C ALA A 133 -6.89 -11.84 -3.94
N TYR A 134 -6.39 -10.68 -4.42
CA TYR A 134 -5.76 -10.53 -5.73
C TYR A 134 -4.27 -10.15 -5.66
N GLY A 135 -3.62 -10.30 -4.51
CA GLY A 135 -2.17 -10.06 -4.36
C GLY A 135 -1.74 -8.59 -4.50
N ARG A 136 -2.62 -7.64 -4.20
CA ARG A 136 -2.38 -6.19 -4.32
C ARG A 136 -1.86 -5.60 -3.01
N CYS A 137 -0.93 -4.63 -3.09
CA CYS A 137 -0.54 -3.82 -1.93
C CYS A 137 -1.67 -2.88 -1.51
N VAL A 138 -1.71 -2.47 -0.24
CA VAL A 138 -2.67 -1.48 0.27
C VAL A 138 -1.95 -0.41 1.07
N ILE A 139 -2.13 0.85 0.69
CA ILE A 139 -1.59 2.00 1.39
C ILE A 139 -2.71 2.75 2.08
N ASP A 140 -2.53 3.04 3.37
CA ASP A 140 -3.47 3.85 4.15
C ASP A 140 -3.52 5.31 3.66
N GLY A 141 -4.60 6.00 3.99
CA GLY A 141 -4.79 7.40 3.63
C GLY A 141 -4.04 8.38 4.52
N ILE A 142 -4.13 9.65 4.19
CA ILE A 142 -3.42 10.71 4.90
C ILE A 142 -4.00 10.98 6.30
N THR A 143 -3.21 11.62 7.15
CA THR A 143 -3.69 12.30 8.36
C THR A 143 -3.32 13.78 8.24
N SER A 144 -4.33 14.63 8.15
CA SER A 144 -4.16 16.07 7.91
C SER A 144 -3.83 16.89 9.16
N ASP A 145 -4.13 16.37 10.37
CA ASP A 145 -3.77 17.05 11.61
C ASP A 145 -2.28 16.85 11.94
N PHE A 146 -1.47 17.80 11.50
CA PHE A 146 -0.02 17.81 11.73
C PHE A 146 0.39 18.05 13.18
N LYS A 147 -0.52 18.53 14.04
CA LYS A 147 -0.20 18.79 15.46
C LYS A 147 -0.42 17.56 16.31
N ASN A 148 -1.25 16.62 15.86
CA ASN A 148 -1.60 15.42 16.59
C ASN A 148 -0.82 14.19 16.12
N MET A 149 0.48 14.16 16.43
CA MET A 149 1.34 13.01 16.10
C MET A 149 0.92 11.73 16.84
N HIS A 150 0.27 11.84 17.99
CA HIS A 150 -0.26 10.67 18.71
C HIS A 150 -1.36 9.96 17.89
N SER A 151 -2.30 10.70 17.32
CA SER A 151 -3.31 10.13 16.41
C SER A 151 -2.72 9.61 15.11
N PHE A 152 -1.69 10.27 14.59
CA PHE A 152 -0.96 9.78 13.42
C PHE A 152 -0.26 8.44 13.68
N GLU A 153 0.47 8.32 14.79
CA GLU A 153 1.16 7.09 15.17
C GLU A 153 0.17 5.95 15.41
N TYR A 154 -0.92 6.23 16.11
CA TYR A 154 -2.01 5.27 16.31
C TYR A 154 -2.57 4.77 14.97
N ALA A 155 -2.85 5.68 14.03
CA ALA A 155 -3.34 5.32 12.71
C ALA A 155 -2.34 4.44 11.92
N CYS A 156 -1.03 4.69 12.05
CA CYS A 156 0.00 3.86 11.41
C CYS A 156 0.03 2.44 12.00
N ARG A 157 0.05 2.33 13.34
CA ARG A 157 0.10 1.03 14.03
C ARG A 157 -1.17 0.22 13.77
N LEU A 158 -2.34 0.86 13.80
CA LEU A 158 -3.61 0.25 13.42
C LEU A 158 -3.58 -0.24 11.96
N GLY A 159 -3.12 0.59 11.02
CA GLY A 159 -3.01 0.20 9.61
C GLY A 159 -2.11 -1.02 9.41
N ARG A 160 -0.93 -1.03 10.04
CA ARG A 160 -0.02 -2.19 10.07
C ARG A 160 -0.70 -3.44 10.62
N ASP A 161 -1.37 -3.33 11.77
CA ASP A 161 -2.00 -4.47 12.46
C ASP A 161 -3.19 -5.03 11.66
N MET A 162 -3.90 -4.18 10.92
CA MET A 162 -4.92 -4.60 9.95
C MET A 162 -4.32 -5.24 8.70
N GLY A 163 -3.02 -5.07 8.47
CA GLY A 163 -2.30 -5.64 7.34
C GLY A 163 -2.18 -4.71 6.14
N MET A 164 -2.12 -3.39 6.32
CA MET A 164 -1.69 -2.45 5.28
C MET A 164 -0.16 -2.49 5.08
N ASP A 165 0.30 -2.02 3.93
CA ASP A 165 1.72 -2.02 3.53
C ASP A 165 2.42 -0.67 3.78
N GLY A 166 1.68 0.35 4.17
CA GLY A 166 2.20 1.69 4.43
C GLY A 166 1.11 2.73 4.58
N LYS A 167 1.49 4.01 4.58
CA LYS A 167 0.56 5.15 4.73
C LYS A 167 0.99 6.34 3.88
N SER A 168 0.02 6.99 3.24
CA SER A 168 0.23 8.25 2.51
C SER A 168 0.54 9.38 3.50
N LEU A 169 1.60 10.15 3.21
CA LEU A 169 2.09 11.21 4.10
C LEU A 169 1.92 12.59 3.46
N VAL A 170 1.67 13.60 4.27
CA VAL A 170 1.47 14.99 3.85
C VAL A 170 2.49 15.96 4.45
N HIS A 171 3.31 15.50 5.39
CA HIS A 171 4.34 16.33 6.03
C HIS A 171 5.61 15.52 6.35
N PRO A 172 6.83 16.07 6.15
CA PRO A 172 8.08 15.34 6.41
C PRO A 172 8.22 14.80 7.84
N ALA A 173 7.69 15.49 8.84
CA ALA A 173 7.72 15.02 10.24
C ALA A 173 7.00 13.68 10.47
N GLN A 174 6.13 13.26 9.54
CA GLN A 174 5.43 11.97 9.61
C GLN A 174 6.29 10.79 9.17
N ILE A 175 7.38 11.03 8.42
CA ILE A 175 8.20 9.97 7.79
C ILE A 175 8.77 9.03 8.84
N ALA A 176 9.43 9.56 9.87
CA ALA A 176 10.07 8.74 10.90
C ALA A 176 9.07 7.87 11.67
N TYR A 177 7.90 8.42 12.02
CA TYR A 177 6.83 7.70 12.71
C TYR A 177 6.20 6.61 11.83
N CYS A 178 6.00 6.89 10.54
CA CYS A 178 5.47 5.90 9.59
C CYS A 178 6.47 4.75 9.40
N ASN A 179 7.74 5.08 9.15
CA ASN A 179 8.78 4.08 8.98
C ASN A 179 8.96 3.24 10.25
N ASP A 180 8.94 3.85 11.44
CA ASP A 180 8.96 3.10 12.71
C ASP A 180 7.78 2.13 12.80
N ALA A 181 6.57 2.55 12.47
CA ALA A 181 5.40 1.68 12.57
C ALA A 181 5.51 0.47 11.63
N TYR A 182 5.87 0.68 10.36
CA TYR A 182 5.83 -0.36 9.32
C TYR A 182 7.12 -1.18 9.19
N THR A 183 8.23 -0.76 9.78
CA THR A 183 9.49 -1.53 9.76
C THR A 183 9.42 -2.66 10.79
N PRO A 184 9.59 -3.93 10.38
CA PRO A 184 9.67 -5.05 11.31
C PRO A 184 10.78 -4.85 12.34
N LYS A 185 10.46 -5.04 13.63
CA LYS A 185 11.41 -4.90 14.72
C LYS A 185 12.37 -6.09 14.76
N ALA A 186 13.58 -5.86 15.27
CA ALA A 186 14.60 -6.91 15.41
C ALA A 186 14.08 -8.14 16.20
N THR A 187 13.23 -7.93 17.20
CA THR A 187 12.58 -8.99 17.98
C THR A 187 11.60 -9.82 17.13
N GLU A 188 10.85 -9.19 16.23
CA GLU A 188 9.93 -9.87 15.30
C GLU A 188 10.70 -10.70 14.27
N VAL A 189 11.81 -10.15 13.74
CA VAL A 189 12.70 -10.85 12.81
C VAL A 189 13.35 -12.06 13.47
N ALA A 190 13.86 -11.90 14.70
CA ALA A 190 14.45 -13.00 15.46
C ALA A 190 13.43 -14.13 15.70
N ASN A 191 12.20 -13.77 16.09
CA ASN A 191 11.11 -14.73 16.27
C ASN A 191 10.72 -15.41 14.94
N ALA A 192 10.67 -14.67 13.83
CA ALA A 192 10.40 -15.23 12.50
C ALA A 192 11.47 -16.27 12.09
N ARG A 193 12.76 -15.99 12.33
CA ARG A 193 13.85 -16.95 12.07
C ARG A 193 13.74 -18.19 12.96
N LEU A 194 13.34 -18.03 14.23
CA LEU A 194 13.11 -19.14 15.16
C LEU A 194 11.97 -20.06 14.69
N ILE A 195 10.83 -19.49 14.29
CA ILE A 195 9.67 -20.21 13.75
C ILE A 195 10.07 -21.06 12.52
N ILE A 196 10.82 -20.46 11.59
CA ILE A 196 11.28 -21.16 10.38
C ILE A 196 12.17 -22.34 10.72
N LYS A 197 13.14 -22.13 11.63
CA LYS A 197 14.05 -23.19 12.07
C LYS A 197 13.30 -24.33 12.76
N ALA A 198 12.44 -24.01 13.73
CA ALA A 198 11.72 -25.00 14.52
C ALA A 198 10.81 -25.89 13.67
N LEU A 199 10.06 -25.31 12.72
CA LEU A 199 9.19 -26.10 11.87
C LEU A 199 9.98 -26.94 10.85
N LYS A 200 11.15 -26.47 10.41
CA LYS A 200 12.03 -27.27 9.55
C LYS A 200 12.49 -28.54 10.29
N GLU A 201 12.97 -28.40 11.52
CA GLU A 201 13.41 -29.52 12.37
C GLU A 201 12.25 -30.50 12.70
N ALA A 202 11.05 -29.97 12.94
CA ALA A 202 9.85 -30.76 13.14
C ALA A 202 9.48 -31.57 11.89
N ASN A 203 9.48 -30.95 10.70
CA ASN A 203 9.19 -31.64 9.44
C ASN A 203 10.20 -32.75 9.13
N GLU A 204 11.50 -32.51 9.40
CA GLU A 204 12.56 -33.52 9.27
C GLU A 204 12.35 -34.71 10.24
N SER A 205 11.71 -34.45 11.37
CA SER A 205 11.31 -35.46 12.36
C SER A 205 9.92 -36.07 12.10
N GLY A 206 9.30 -35.77 10.95
CA GLY A 206 7.97 -36.29 10.56
C GLY A 206 6.78 -35.59 11.22
N GLN A 207 6.97 -34.43 11.87
CA GLN A 207 5.92 -33.65 12.52
C GLN A 207 5.56 -32.42 11.67
N GLY A 208 4.27 -32.22 11.38
CA GLY A 208 3.78 -31.07 10.60
C GLY A 208 3.59 -29.78 11.40
N THR A 209 3.75 -29.82 12.71
CA THR A 209 3.54 -28.71 13.64
C THR A 209 4.57 -28.73 14.77
N VAL A 210 4.82 -27.58 15.40
CA VAL A 210 5.76 -27.45 16.54
C VAL A 210 5.29 -26.36 17.50
N VAL A 211 5.66 -26.45 18.77
CA VAL A 211 5.40 -25.38 19.74
C VAL A 211 6.65 -24.50 19.90
N VAL A 212 6.51 -23.20 19.68
CA VAL A 212 7.57 -22.20 19.87
C VAL A 212 7.01 -21.08 20.74
N ASN A 213 7.67 -20.76 21.85
CA ASN A 213 7.22 -19.72 22.80
C ASN A 213 5.75 -19.90 23.22
N ASP A 214 5.39 -21.13 23.60
CA ASP A 214 4.03 -21.54 24.00
C ASP A 214 2.95 -21.36 22.92
N LYS A 215 3.34 -21.19 21.65
CA LYS A 215 2.43 -21.04 20.51
C LYS A 215 2.60 -22.17 19.51
N LEU A 216 1.48 -22.68 19.00
CA LEU A 216 1.46 -23.64 17.91
C LEU A 216 1.92 -22.96 16.62
N VAL A 217 2.91 -23.55 15.96
CA VAL A 217 3.46 -23.13 14.68
C VAL A 217 3.10 -24.16 13.62
N GLU A 218 2.61 -23.66 12.49
CA GLU A 218 2.15 -24.42 11.33
C GLU A 218 2.69 -23.80 10.03
N HIS A 219 2.48 -24.47 8.90
CA HIS A 219 3.03 -24.05 7.60
C HIS A 219 2.65 -22.61 7.19
N HIS A 220 1.45 -22.13 7.51
CA HIS A 220 1.04 -20.76 7.18
C HIS A 220 1.87 -19.69 7.91
N HIS A 221 2.38 -20.00 9.11
CA HIS A 221 3.27 -19.12 9.86
C HIS A 221 4.62 -18.94 9.14
N ILE A 222 5.07 -19.92 8.35
CA ILE A 222 6.32 -19.83 7.57
C ILE A 222 6.21 -18.77 6.48
N LYS A 223 5.11 -18.77 5.72
CA LYS A 223 4.90 -17.79 4.65
C LYS A 223 4.90 -16.36 5.23
N ALA A 224 4.24 -16.16 6.37
CA ALA A 224 4.25 -14.88 7.08
C ALA A 224 5.65 -14.49 7.58
N ALA A 225 6.36 -15.42 8.22
CA ALA A 225 7.72 -15.20 8.70
C ALA A 225 8.71 -14.86 7.57
N GLN A 226 8.63 -15.57 6.44
CA GLN A 226 9.45 -15.30 5.25
C GLN A 226 9.13 -13.93 4.65
N ARG A 227 7.85 -13.55 4.56
CA ARG A 227 7.47 -12.20 4.10
C ARG A 227 8.05 -11.12 5.01
N LEU A 228 7.96 -11.30 6.33
CA LEU A 228 8.49 -10.36 7.31
C LEU A 228 10.01 -10.20 7.19
N ILE A 229 10.74 -11.30 7.05
CA ILE A 229 12.21 -11.28 6.89
C ILE A 229 12.59 -10.58 5.57
N LYS A 230 11.94 -10.92 4.45
CA LYS A 230 12.19 -10.26 3.16
C LYS A 230 11.94 -8.76 3.21
N LEU A 231 10.87 -8.34 3.88
CA LEU A 231 10.58 -6.91 4.06
C LEU A 231 11.68 -6.22 4.86
N HIS A 232 12.13 -6.83 5.96
CA HIS A 232 13.23 -6.28 6.76
C HIS A 232 14.54 -6.19 5.98
N GLU A 233 14.89 -7.22 5.21
CA GLU A 233 16.09 -7.24 4.36
C GLU A 233 16.04 -6.16 3.29
N ALA A 234 14.90 -6.00 2.59
CA ALA A 234 14.72 -4.93 1.61
C ALA A 234 14.83 -3.52 2.22
N ILE A 235 14.31 -3.31 3.44
CA ILE A 235 14.43 -2.03 4.14
C ILE A 235 15.89 -1.76 4.53
N ALA A 236 16.60 -2.77 5.05
CA ALA A 236 18.01 -2.63 5.42
C ALA A 236 18.90 -2.31 4.21
N GLU A 237 18.68 -2.98 3.07
CA GLU A 237 19.37 -2.69 1.81
C GLU A 237 19.14 -1.24 1.35
N LEU A 238 17.91 -0.74 1.48
CA LEU A 238 17.60 0.66 1.17
C LEU A 238 18.30 1.63 2.12
N GLU A 239 18.36 1.35 3.42
CA GLU A 239 18.99 2.23 4.41
C GLU A 239 20.51 2.28 4.31
N GLU A 240 21.17 1.15 4.01
CA GLU A 240 22.63 1.06 3.85
C GLU A 240 23.16 1.92 2.70
N GLU A 241 22.38 2.11 1.62
CA GLU A 241 22.78 2.95 0.49
C GLU A 241 22.72 4.46 0.80
N TYR A 242 22.09 4.87 1.90
CA TYR A 242 22.00 6.29 2.31
C TYR A 242 23.06 6.71 3.35
N ILE A 243 23.91 5.78 3.80
CA ILE A 243 25.04 6.03 4.72
C ILE A 243 26.33 6.20 3.91
#